data_AF-A0A925NSN6-F1
#
_entry.id   AF-A0A925NSN6-F1
#
_cell.length_a   1.000
_cell.length_b   1.000
_cell.length_c   1.000
_cell.angle_alpha   90.00
_cell.angle_beta   90.00
_cell.angle_gamma   90.00
#
_symmetry.space_group_name_H-M   'P 1'
#
loop_
_entity.id
_entity.type
_entity.pdbx_description
1 polymer ?
#
loop_
_entity_poly.entity_id
_entity_poly.type
_entity_poly.pdbx_seq_one_letter_code
_entity_poly.pdbx_strand_id
1 'polypeptide(L)' 'METQANSADQAKFIRDSLPSGGLFADMNWRTSPTSFPLGPELAKDLESLGRVLLQFNRAVNLLYRQSVAGKQPAWVADW' A
#
# COMPACT_ATOMS: atom_id res chain seq x y z
N MET A 1 -33.52 2.94 -6.05
CA MET A 1 -32.85 2.02 -7.00
C MET A 1 -32.09 2.88 -8.03
N GLU A 2 -31.17 3.75 -7.58
CA GLU A 2 -30.60 4.85 -8.40
C GLU A 2 -29.06 4.99 -8.31
N THR A 3 -28.37 4.21 -7.47
CA THR A 3 -26.93 4.44 -7.21
C THR A 3 -25.99 3.82 -8.25
N GLN A 4 -26.43 2.83 -9.04
CA GLN A 4 -25.55 2.08 -9.95
C GLN A 4 -25.08 2.84 -11.19
N ALA A 5 -25.91 3.75 -11.75
CA ALA A 5 -25.55 4.50 -12.96
C ALA A 5 -24.35 5.44 -12.72
N ASN A 6 -24.30 6.11 -11.56
CA ASN A 6 -23.22 7.04 -11.21
C ASN A 6 -21.88 6.31 -10.94
N SER A 7 -21.93 5.16 -10.26
CA SER A 7 -20.75 4.38 -9.86
C SER A 7 -19.97 3.79 -11.05
N ALA A 8 -20.67 3.30 -12.07
CA ALA A 8 -20.02 2.77 -13.28
C ALA A 8 -19.35 3.86 -14.12
N ASP A 9 -20.01 5.01 -14.26
CA ASP A 9 -19.47 6.17 -14.97
C ASP A 9 -18.23 6.73 -14.28
N GLN A 10 -18.22 6.78 -12.94
CA GLN A 10 -17.04 7.16 -12.16
C GLN A 10 -15.87 6.20 -12.36
N ALA A 11 -16.11 4.88 -12.33
CA ALA A 11 -15.05 3.91 -12.57
C ALA A 11 -14.50 3.97 -14.00
N LYS A 12 -15.35 4.26 -14.99
CA LYS A 12 -14.94 4.52 -16.36
C LYS A 12 -14.08 5.78 -16.47
N PHE A 13 -14.51 6.88 -15.86
CA PHE A 13 -13.74 8.13 -15.82
C PHE A 13 -12.34 7.93 -15.22
N ILE A 14 -12.24 7.19 -14.10
CA ILE A 14 -10.95 6.86 -13.48
C ILE A 14 -10.07 6.05 -14.43
N ARG A 15 -10.64 5.01 -15.08
CA ARG A 15 -9.90 4.18 -16.04
C ARG A 15 -9.41 5.00 -17.23
N ASP A 16 -10.24 5.88 -17.78
CA ASP A 16 -9.91 6.70 -18.94
C ASP A 16 -8.86 7.79 -18.59
N SER A 17 -8.69 8.11 -17.30
CA SER A 17 -7.67 9.04 -16.80
C SER A 17 -6.31 8.38 -16.53
N LEU A 18 -6.20 7.04 -16.61
CA LEU A 18 -4.93 6.34 -16.39
C LEU A 18 -3.98 6.52 -17.59
N PRO A 19 -2.65 6.55 -17.37
CA PRO A 19 -1.69 6.55 -18.46
C PRO A 19 -1.91 5.36 -19.40
N SER A 20 -1.68 5.57 -20.70
CA SER A 20 -1.84 4.51 -21.71
C SER A 20 -0.93 3.29 -21.47
N GLY A 21 0.21 3.49 -20.82
CA GLY A 21 1.13 2.43 -20.38
C GLY A 21 0.75 1.72 -19.09
N GLY A 22 -0.42 2.03 -18.51
CA GLY A 22 -0.84 1.54 -17.20
C GLY A 22 -0.09 2.21 -16.05
N LEU A 23 -0.28 1.69 -14.84
CA LEU A 23 0.38 2.21 -13.63
C LEU A 23 1.67 1.47 -13.28
N PHE A 24 1.82 0.23 -13.79
CA PHE A 24 2.97 -0.63 -13.55
C PHE A 24 3.26 -1.42 -14.84
N ALA A 25 4.54 -1.64 -15.14
CA ALA A 25 4.96 -2.40 -16.33
C ALA A 25 4.32 -3.80 -16.33
N ASP A 26 3.81 -4.20 -17.50
CA ASP A 26 3.21 -5.52 -17.77
C ASP A 26 2.01 -5.91 -16.88
N MET A 27 1.39 -4.95 -16.20
CA MET A 27 0.25 -5.20 -15.31
C MET A 27 -1.05 -4.57 -15.83
N ASN A 28 -2.12 -5.38 -15.86
CA ASN A 28 -3.47 -4.92 -16.19
C ASN A 28 -4.24 -4.53 -14.93
N TRP A 29 -4.86 -3.36 -14.93
CA TRP A 29 -5.61 -2.84 -13.78
C TRP A 29 -7.12 -3.01 -13.94
N ARG A 30 -7.79 -3.38 -12.85
CA ARG A 30 -9.25 -3.49 -12.76
C ARG A 30 -9.78 -2.41 -11.82
N THR A 31 -10.72 -1.61 -12.30
CA THR A 31 -11.42 -0.61 -11.49
C THR A 31 -12.78 -1.16 -11.08
N SER A 32 -13.01 -1.29 -9.77
CA SER A 32 -14.33 -1.66 -9.26
C SER A 32 -15.28 -0.46 -9.38
N PRO A 33 -16.51 -0.62 -9.89
CA PRO A 33 -17.52 0.44 -9.87
C PRO A 33 -18.01 0.74 -8.45
N THR A 34 -17.86 -0.19 -7.51
CA THR A 34 -18.30 -0.03 -6.13
C THR A 34 -17.09 0.09 -5.20
N SER A 35 -17.16 1.05 -4.28
CA SER A 35 -16.23 1.14 -3.16
C SER A 35 -16.24 -0.15 -2.35
N PHE A 36 -15.09 -0.49 -1.77
CA PHE A 36 -14.99 -1.56 -0.77
C PHE A 36 -15.04 -0.93 0.63
N PRO A 37 -16.22 -0.87 1.28
CA PRO A 37 -16.35 -0.21 2.57
C PRO A 37 -15.63 -1.02 3.65
N LEU A 38 -14.87 -0.32 4.50
CA LEU A 38 -14.30 -0.91 5.72
C LEU A 38 -15.19 -0.56 6.91
N GLY A 39 -15.38 -1.51 7.82
CA GLY A 39 -15.99 -1.24 9.11
C GLY A 39 -15.11 -0.30 9.95
N PRO A 40 -15.70 0.52 10.84
CA PRO A 40 -14.96 1.53 11.60
C PRO A 40 -13.88 0.93 12.52
N GLU A 41 -14.10 -0.28 13.05
CA GLU A 41 -13.12 -1.01 13.86
C GLU A 41 -11.90 -1.41 13.03
N LEU A 42 -12.11 -2.08 11.90
CA LEU A 42 -11.04 -2.49 11.00
C LEU A 42 -10.27 -1.28 10.45
N ALA A 43 -10.95 -0.19 10.11
CA ALA A 43 -10.30 1.04 9.66
C ALA A 43 -9.36 1.60 10.73
N LYS A 44 -9.84 1.71 11.98
CA LYS A 44 -9.03 2.18 13.12
C LYS A 44 -7.83 1.28 13.40
N ASP A 45 -8.01 -0.04 13.30
CA ASP A 45 -6.92 -0.99 13.49
C ASP A 45 -5.83 -0.80 12.44
N LEU A 46 -6.20 -0.70 11.16
CA LEU A 46 -5.26 -0.46 10.05
C LEU A 46 -4.51 0.88 10.22
N GLU A 47 -5.21 1.94 10.62
CA GLU A 47 -4.59 3.24 10.91
C GLU A 47 -3.58 3.16 12.06
N SER A 48 -3.90 2.39 13.12
CA SER A 48 -3.00 2.22 14.27
C SER A 48 -1.69 1.51 13.91
N LEU A 49 -1.74 0.57 12.96
CA LEU A 49 -0.58 -0.20 12.53
C LEU A 49 0.45 0.66 11.79
N GLY A 50 0.02 1.70 11.07
CA GLY A 50 0.91 2.51 10.23
C GLY A 50 2.11 3.07 10.97
N ARG A 51 1.90 3.64 12.18
CA ARG A 51 2.99 4.17 13.02
C ARG A 51 3.93 3.07 13.49
N VAL A 52 3.38 1.95 13.96
CA VAL A 52 4.15 0.83 14.54
C VAL A 52 5.01 0.18 13.47
N LEU A 53 4.44 -0.12 12.30
CA LEU A 53 5.15 -0.74 11.18
C LEU A 53 6.26 0.18 10.64
N LEU A 54 6.01 1.49 10.57
CA LEU A 54 7.03 2.46 10.15
C LEU A 54 8.21 2.52 11.13
N GLN A 55 7.94 2.52 12.44
CA GLN A 55 8.99 2.52 13.45
C GLN A 55 9.79 1.21 13.42
N PHE A 56 9.11 0.07 13.30
CA PHE A 56 9.75 -1.23 13.15
C PHE A 56 10.67 -1.25 11.91
N ASN A 57 10.16 -0.85 10.74
CA ASN A 57 10.94 -0.82 9.51
C ASN A 57 12.18 0.08 9.62
N ARG A 58 12.05 1.26 10.25
CA ARG A 58 13.19 2.15 10.51
C ARG A 58 14.22 1.54 11.45
N ALA A 59 13.78 0.89 12.52
CA ALA A 59 14.66 0.25 13.49
C ALA A 59 15.46 -0.89 12.86
N VAL A 60 14.79 -1.77 12.10
CA VAL A 60 15.45 -2.89 11.40
C VAL A 60 16.41 -2.37 10.32
N ASN A 61 16.02 -1.36 9.54
CA ASN A 61 16.91 -0.75 8.55
C ASN A 61 18.15 -0.11 9.18
N LEU A 62 18.00 0.57 10.33
CA LEU A 62 19.13 1.12 11.07
C LEU A 62 20.05 0.01 11.59
N LEU A 63 19.46 -1.04 12.17
CA LEU A 63 20.19 -2.17 12.72
C LEU A 63 21.00 -2.89 11.64
N TYR A 64 20.39 -3.14 10.47
CA TYR A 64 21.07 -3.70 9.30
C TYR A 64 22.25 -2.82 8.85
N ARG A 65 22.03 -1.51 8.65
CA ARG A 65 23.11 -0.58 8.22
C ARG A 65 24.24 -0.51 9.22
N GLN A 66 23.94 -0.58 10.52
CA GLN A 66 24.95 -0.60 11.57
C GLN A 66 25.73 -1.91 11.58
N SER A 67 25.08 -3.05 11.31
CA SER A 67 25.73 -4.35 11.19
C SER A 67 26.71 -4.36 10.01
N VAL A 68 26.28 -3.90 8.84
CA VAL A 68 27.16 -3.71 7.65
C VAL A 68 28.34 -2.79 7.96
N ALA A 69 28.14 -1.75 8.78
CA ALA A 69 29.20 -0.84 9.19
C ALA A 69 30.11 -1.37 10.32
N GLY A 70 29.92 -2.62 10.79
CA GLY A 70 30.69 -3.21 11.88
C GLY A 70 30.39 -2.65 13.27
N LYS A 71 29.30 -1.89 13.43
CA LYS A 71 28.87 -1.25 14.69
C LYS A 71 27.88 -2.09 15.48
N GLN A 72 27.35 -3.14 14.88
CA GLN A 72 26.42 -4.12 15.44
C GLN A 72 26.85 -5.52 14.99
N PRO A 73 26.34 -6.62 15.61
CA PRO A 73 26.74 -7.97 15.25
C PRO A 73 26.57 -8.27 13.76
N ALA A 74 27.60 -8.88 13.14
CA ALA A 74 27.63 -9.18 11.70
C ALA A 74 26.47 -10.07 11.27
N TRP A 75 26.07 -11.03 12.13
CA TRP A 75 24.99 -11.96 11.82
C TRP A 75 23.66 -11.27 11.48
N VAL A 76 23.44 -10.00 11.83
CA VAL A 76 22.23 -9.28 11.43
C VAL A 76 22.17 -9.05 9.91
N ALA A 77 23.30 -8.82 9.25
CA ALA A 77 23.36 -8.53 7.81
C ALA A 77 23.66 -9.75 6.93
N ASP A 78 23.98 -10.90 7.54
CA ASP A 78 24.50 -12.09 6.85
C ASP A 78 23.42 -13.11 6.41
N TRP A 79 22.12 -12.86 6.66
CA TRP A 79 21.01 -13.78 6.32
C TRP A 79 20.13 -13.29 5.17
#